data_AF-A0A6I7N2G1-F1
#
_entry.id   AF-A0A6I7N2G1-F1
#
_cell.length_a   1.000
_cell.length_b   1.000
_cell.length_c   1.000
_cell.angle_alpha   90.00
_cell.angle_beta   90.00
_cell.angle_gamma   90.00
#
_symmetry.space_group_name_H-M   'P 1'
#
loop_
_entity.id
_entity.type
_entity.pdbx_description
1 polymer ?
#
loop_
_entity_poly.entity_id
_entity_poly.type
_entity_poly.pdbx_seq_one_letter_code
_entity_poly.pdbx_strand_id
1 'polypeptide(L)'
;MIIGEFTTHNVPTIAPEATLIDAGVALRTAGAPVVAIVEGGQLVGSVSERDLAVKGCGAGLQPGDVTVWAICDRNPAVCPAETALSSALALMRTRGQPWLLVTDGDKRLSGVVALDALIELLSGLVPSESTGPEPEYVHRVRGDDVTD
;
A
#
# COMPACT_ATOMS: atom_id res chain seq x y z
N MET A 1 -15.71 -4.90 -15.60
CA MET A 1 -14.58 -4.11 -15.08
C MET A 1 -13.70 -5.03 -14.26
N ILE A 2 -12.50 -5.27 -14.76
CA ILE A 2 -11.47 -6.08 -14.10
C ILE A 2 -10.44 -5.14 -13.47
N ILE A 3 -9.69 -5.62 -12.48
CA ILE A 3 -8.72 -4.77 -11.78
C ILE A 3 -7.52 -4.38 -12.65
N GLY A 4 -7.18 -5.18 -13.67
CA GLY A 4 -6.05 -4.91 -14.57
C GLY A 4 -6.09 -3.53 -15.22
N GLU A 5 -7.28 -2.95 -15.39
CA GLU A 5 -7.50 -1.59 -15.90
C GLU A 5 -6.99 -0.49 -14.95
N PHE A 6 -6.77 -0.79 -13.66
CA PHE A 6 -6.39 0.14 -12.59
C PHE A 6 -5.06 -0.22 -11.92
N THR A 7 -4.37 -1.23 -12.45
CA THR A 7 -3.12 -1.72 -11.88
C THR A 7 -1.98 -0.75 -12.18
N THR A 8 -1.24 -0.38 -11.13
CA THR A 8 0.06 0.28 -11.26
C THR A 8 1.14 -0.78 -11.35
N HIS A 9 1.94 -0.73 -12.42
CA HIS A 9 2.90 -1.79 -12.76
C HIS A 9 4.26 -1.64 -12.05
N ASN A 10 4.48 -0.54 -11.33
CA ASN A 10 5.69 -0.31 -10.55
C ASN A 10 5.49 -0.71 -9.09
N VAL A 11 5.56 -2.00 -8.79
CA VAL A 11 5.57 -2.47 -7.40
C VAL A 11 7.01 -2.43 -6.89
N PRO A 12 7.31 -1.66 -5.83
CA PRO A 12 8.62 -1.74 -5.23
C PRO A 12 8.83 -3.17 -4.66
N THR A 13 9.99 -3.75 -4.93
CA THR A 13 10.38 -5.07 -4.44
C THR A 13 11.66 -4.98 -3.61
N ILE A 14 11.76 -5.81 -2.57
CA ILE A 14 12.97 -5.95 -1.73
C ILE A 14 13.21 -7.42 -1.39
N ALA A 15 14.44 -7.75 -0.95
CA ALA A 15 14.78 -9.07 -0.44
C ALA A 15 14.32 -9.26 1.03
N PRO A 16 14.14 -10.50 1.52
CA PRO A 16 13.77 -10.77 2.91
C PRO A 16 14.73 -10.19 3.95
N GLU A 17 16.02 -10.08 3.61
CA GLU A 17 17.09 -9.58 4.48
C GLU A 17 17.17 -8.04 4.52
N ALA A 18 16.42 -7.35 3.65
CA ALA A 18 16.38 -5.89 3.64
C ALA A 18 15.92 -5.35 5.00
N THR A 19 16.44 -4.19 5.38
CA THR A 19 16.12 -3.56 6.66
C THR A 19 14.76 -2.87 6.61
N LEU A 20 14.23 -2.49 7.77
CA LEU A 20 13.01 -1.67 7.83
C LEU A 20 13.23 -0.29 7.19
N ILE A 21 14.47 0.23 7.23
CA ILE A 21 14.85 1.46 6.53
C ILE A 21 14.71 1.29 5.02
N ASP A 22 15.22 0.20 4.45
CA ASP A 22 15.15 -0.07 3.01
C ASP A 22 13.69 -0.15 2.55
N ALA A 23 12.83 -0.80 3.32
CA ALA A 23 11.39 -0.83 3.05
C ALA A 23 10.77 0.56 3.08
N GLY A 24 11.09 1.38 4.09
CA GLY A 24 10.59 2.76 4.18
C GLY A 24 11.07 3.63 3.03
N VAL A 25 12.31 3.44 2.56
CA VAL A 25 12.85 4.11 1.37
C VAL A 25 12.12 3.66 0.11
N ALA A 26 11.88 2.36 -0.06
CA ALA A 26 11.18 1.80 -1.21
C ALA A 26 9.73 2.30 -1.29
N LEU A 27 8.98 2.28 -0.19
CA LEU A 27 7.61 2.81 -0.09
C LEU A 27 7.56 4.28 -0.50
N ARG A 28 8.41 5.12 0.12
CA ARG A 28 8.47 6.55 -0.15
C ARG A 28 8.84 6.86 -1.61
N THR A 29 9.79 6.12 -2.16
CA THR A 29 10.31 6.36 -3.52
C THR A 29 9.27 5.96 -4.58
N ALA A 30 8.54 4.87 -4.35
CA ALA A 30 7.51 4.41 -5.25
C ALA A 30 6.16 5.13 -5.07
N GLY A 31 5.93 5.77 -3.92
CA GLY A 31 4.60 6.28 -3.55
C GLY A 31 3.56 5.16 -3.43
N ALA A 32 3.99 3.96 -3.04
CA ALA A 32 3.15 2.78 -2.95
C ALA A 32 2.85 2.45 -1.48
N PRO A 33 1.63 1.95 -1.15
CA PRO A 33 1.25 1.64 0.23
C PRO A 33 1.88 0.33 0.75
N VAL A 34 2.54 -0.43 -0.13
CA VAL A 34 3.11 -1.75 0.12
C VAL A 34 4.35 -1.99 -0.72
N VAL A 35 5.30 -2.73 -0.15
CA VAL A 35 6.44 -3.32 -0.84
C VAL A 35 6.29 -4.82 -0.85
N ALA A 36 6.55 -5.43 -2.02
CA ALA A 36 6.60 -6.87 -2.16
C ALA A 36 7.97 -7.41 -1.75
N ILE A 37 7.98 -8.53 -1.03
CA ILE A 37 9.20 -9.24 -0.66
C ILE A 37 9.38 -10.38 -1.64
N VAL A 38 10.51 -10.38 -2.35
CA VAL A 38 10.82 -11.34 -3.41
C VAL A 38 12.12 -12.07 -3.10
N GLU A 39 12.09 -13.40 -3.16
CA GLU A 39 13.25 -14.26 -3.00
C GLU A 39 13.30 -15.25 -4.17
N GLY A 40 14.44 -15.39 -4.84
CA GLY A 40 14.56 -16.27 -6.01
C GLY A 40 13.58 -15.95 -7.14
N GLY A 41 13.13 -14.70 -7.26
CA GLY A 41 12.12 -14.28 -8.23
C GLY A 41 10.69 -14.72 -7.90
N GLN A 42 10.42 -15.17 -6.67
CA GLN A 42 9.10 -15.53 -6.18
C GLN A 42 8.63 -14.53 -5.12
N LEU A 43 7.35 -14.16 -5.17
CA LEU A 43 6.71 -13.36 -4.12
C LEU A 43 6.56 -14.23 -2.87
N VAL A 44 7.27 -13.87 -1.80
CA VAL A 44 7.30 -14.62 -0.53
C VAL A 44 6.64 -13.87 0.63
N GLY A 45 6.37 -12.57 0.46
CA GLY A 45 5.69 -11.78 1.47
C GLY A 45 5.44 -10.34 1.03
N SER A 46 4.91 -9.54 1.93
CA SER A 46 4.79 -8.09 1.76
C SER A 46 4.95 -7.34 3.08
N VAL A 47 5.33 -6.07 2.98
CA VAL A 47 5.39 -5.14 4.12
C VAL A 47 4.78 -3.81 3.72
N SER A 48 3.87 -3.30 4.53
CA SER A 48 3.18 -2.03 4.30
C SER A 48 3.67 -0.92 5.22
N GLU A 49 3.31 0.32 4.91
CA GLU A 49 3.53 1.48 5.79
C GLU A 49 2.95 1.23 7.20
N ARG A 50 1.78 0.59 7.27
CA ARG A 50 1.14 0.21 8.54
C ARG A 50 1.97 -0.82 9.32
N ASP A 51 2.57 -1.79 8.63
CA ASP A 51 3.44 -2.77 9.29
C ASP A 51 4.69 -2.10 9.86
N LEU A 52 5.33 -1.21 9.10
CA LEU A 52 6.47 -0.43 9.60
C LEU A 52 6.09 0.40 10.83
N ALA A 53 4.93 1.07 10.79
CA ALA A 53 4.47 1.90 11.89
C ALA A 53 4.11 1.08 13.15
N VAL A 54 3.32 0.01 12.99
CA VAL A 54 2.75 -0.73 14.12
C VAL A 54 3.69 -1.82 14.62
N LYS A 55 4.24 -2.63 13.71
CA LYS A 55 5.10 -3.78 14.05
C LYS A 55 6.58 -3.42 14.11
N GLY A 56 7.00 -2.34 13.43
CA GLY A 56 8.35 -1.78 13.54
C GLY A 56 8.45 -0.78 14.68
N CYS A 57 8.03 0.45 14.43
CA CYS A 57 8.13 1.57 15.37
C CYS A 57 7.36 1.30 16.68
N GLY A 58 6.11 0.86 16.57
CA GLY A 58 5.25 0.58 17.73
C GLY A 58 5.78 -0.55 18.62
N ALA A 59 6.64 -1.42 18.10
CA ALA A 59 7.30 -2.46 18.86
C ALA A 59 8.71 -2.07 19.36
N GLY A 60 9.18 -0.85 19.07
CA GLY A 60 10.50 -0.36 19.50
C GLY A 60 11.69 -1.01 18.78
N LEU A 61 11.47 -1.61 17.61
CA LEU A 61 12.53 -2.26 16.84
C LEU A 61 13.51 -1.24 16.28
N GLN A 62 14.81 -1.58 16.30
CA GLN A 62 15.83 -0.76 15.64
C GLN A 62 15.77 -0.99 14.13
N PRO A 63 15.37 0.02 13.33
CA PRO A 63 14.97 -0.21 11.95
C PRO A 63 16.15 -0.59 11.02
N GLY A 64 17.38 -0.28 11.42
CA GLY A 64 18.60 -0.67 10.70
C GLY A 64 19.12 -2.07 11.04
N ASP A 65 18.71 -2.63 12.18
CA ASP A 65 19.20 -3.93 12.68
C ASP A 65 18.20 -5.07 12.42
N VAL A 66 16.93 -4.72 12.20
CA VAL A 66 15.84 -5.69 11.97
C VAL A 66 15.51 -5.79 10.49
N THR A 67 15.36 -7.02 10.02
CA THR A 67 14.95 -7.30 8.65
C THR A 67 13.43 -7.24 8.49
N VAL A 68 12.98 -6.94 7.27
CA VAL A 68 11.55 -6.95 6.93
C VAL A 68 10.89 -8.31 7.16
N TRP A 69 11.65 -9.40 7.03
CA TRP A 69 11.15 -10.75 7.26
C TRP A 69 10.65 -11.00 8.69
N ALA A 70 11.10 -10.21 9.66
CA ALA A 70 10.65 -10.32 11.05
C ALA A 70 9.21 -9.80 11.25
N ILE A 71 8.73 -8.89 10.40
CA ILE A 71 7.43 -8.20 10.59
C ILE A 71 6.45 -8.34 9.41
N CYS A 72 6.93 -8.88 8.29
CA CYS A 72 6.15 -8.98 7.06
C CYS A 72 4.89 -9.84 7.18
N ASP A 73 3.95 -9.65 6.26
CA ASP A 73 2.91 -10.62 5.97
C ASP A 73 3.45 -11.67 4.99
N ARG A 74 3.57 -12.93 5.46
CA ARG A 74 4.02 -14.06 4.63
C ARG A 74 2.92 -14.66 3.76
N ASN A 75 1.68 -14.17 3.89
CA ASN A 75 0.55 -14.55 3.05
C ASN A 75 -0.06 -13.30 2.39
N PRO A 76 0.71 -12.63 1.51
CA PRO A 76 0.36 -11.34 0.95
C PRO A 76 -1.01 -11.40 0.25
N ALA A 77 -1.79 -10.33 0.35
CA ALA A 77 -3.04 -10.22 -0.38
C ALA A 77 -2.76 -10.05 -1.87
N VAL A 78 -3.03 -11.11 -2.64
CA VAL A 78 -2.75 -11.21 -4.07
C VAL A 78 -4.03 -11.52 -4.86
N CYS A 79 -4.09 -11.07 -6.10
CA CYS A 79 -5.15 -11.41 -7.04
C CYS A 79 -4.67 -11.35 -8.51
N PRO A 80 -5.21 -12.18 -9.42
CA PRO A 80 -4.93 -12.08 -10.85
C PRO A 80 -5.43 -10.76 -11.44
N ALA A 81 -4.80 -10.25 -12.51
CA ALA A 81 -5.22 -9.02 -13.19
C ALA A 81 -6.66 -9.09 -13.74
N GLU A 82 -7.13 -10.29 -14.07
CA GLU A 82 -8.48 -10.57 -14.59
C GLU A 82 -9.55 -10.58 -13.48
N THR A 83 -9.16 -10.41 -12.22
CA THR A 83 -10.10 -10.39 -11.09
C THR A 83 -11.14 -9.29 -11.27
N ALA A 84 -12.42 -9.66 -11.12
CA ALA A 84 -13.50 -8.69 -11.15
C ALA A 84 -13.36 -7.67 -10.01
N LEU A 85 -13.61 -6.39 -10.30
CA LEU A 85 -13.46 -5.30 -9.32
C LEU A 85 -14.22 -5.56 -8.01
N SER A 86 -15.44 -6.08 -8.08
CA SER A 86 -16.25 -6.42 -6.90
C SER A 86 -15.61 -7.48 -6.01
N SER A 87 -14.94 -8.48 -6.62
CA SER A 87 -14.23 -9.54 -5.90
C SER A 87 -12.96 -9.00 -5.23
N ALA A 88 -12.23 -8.11 -5.93
CA ALA A 88 -11.07 -7.43 -5.37
C ALA A 88 -11.45 -6.55 -4.17
N LEU A 89 -12.52 -5.75 -4.28
CA LEU A 89 -13.04 -4.95 -3.15
C LEU A 89 -13.45 -5.82 -1.96
N ALA A 90 -14.10 -6.96 -2.22
CA ALA A 90 -14.45 -7.90 -1.16
C ALA A 90 -13.20 -8.50 -0.49
N LEU A 91 -12.15 -8.79 -1.26
CA LEU A 91 -10.87 -9.28 -0.75
C LEU A 91 -10.15 -8.22 0.10
N MET A 92 -10.05 -6.98 -0.40
CA MET A 92 -9.51 -5.83 0.34
C MET A 92 -10.21 -5.67 1.70
N ARG A 93 -11.54 -5.68 1.70
CA ARG A 93 -12.35 -5.57 2.92
C ARG A 93 -12.08 -6.72 3.89
N THR A 94 -12.02 -7.95 3.38
CA THR A 94 -11.79 -9.15 4.21
C THR A 94 -10.38 -9.17 4.80
N ARG A 95 -9.39 -8.70 4.05
CA ARG A 95 -8.00 -8.59 4.50
C ARG A 95 -7.73 -7.36 5.37
N GLY A 96 -8.64 -6.37 5.37
CA GLY A 96 -8.43 -5.09 6.03
C GLY A 96 -7.31 -4.25 5.39
N GLN A 97 -7.04 -4.48 4.11
CA GLN A 97 -5.97 -3.83 3.35
C GLN A 97 -6.62 -3.09 2.17
N PRO A 98 -6.43 -1.77 2.04
CA PRO A 98 -7.02 -0.98 0.94
C PRO A 98 -6.21 -1.12 -0.36
N TRP A 99 -5.50 -2.23 -0.54
CA TRP A 99 -4.68 -2.53 -1.69
C TRP A 99 -4.56 -4.05 -1.88
N LEU A 100 -4.21 -4.48 -3.09
CA LEU A 100 -3.90 -5.86 -3.43
C LEU A 100 -2.68 -5.88 -4.36
N LEU A 101 -1.78 -6.83 -4.16
CA LEU A 101 -0.79 -7.17 -5.15
C LEU A 101 -1.46 -7.90 -6.32
N VAL A 102 -1.01 -7.62 -7.53
CA VAL A 102 -1.55 -8.18 -8.76
C VAL A 102 -0.53 -9.15 -9.33
N THR A 103 -1.00 -10.32 -9.77
CA THR A 103 -0.17 -11.31 -10.44
C THR A 103 -0.58 -11.51 -11.90
N ASP A 104 0.39 -11.86 -12.74
CA ASP A 104 0.13 -12.33 -14.11
C ASP A 104 -0.36 -13.80 -14.14
N GLY A 105 -0.55 -14.34 -15.35
CA GLY A 105 -1.00 -15.72 -15.58
C GLY A 105 -0.03 -16.80 -15.07
N ASP A 106 1.25 -16.46 -14.90
CA ASP A 106 2.29 -17.34 -14.33
C ASP A 106 2.40 -17.19 -12.80
N LYS A 107 1.47 -16.45 -12.18
CA LYS A 107 1.46 -16.11 -10.75
C LYS A 107 2.66 -15.27 -10.31
N ARG A 108 3.33 -14.59 -11.25
CA ARG A 108 4.40 -13.64 -10.91
C ARG A 108 3.80 -12.28 -10.60
N LEU A 109 4.45 -11.56 -9.70
CA LEU A 109 4.06 -10.20 -9.35
C LEU A 109 4.13 -9.31 -10.61
N SER A 110 3.02 -8.67 -10.95
CA SER A 110 2.88 -7.81 -12.13
C SER A 110 2.45 -6.38 -11.79
N GLY A 111 1.93 -6.14 -10.59
CA GLY A 111 1.45 -4.81 -10.22
C GLY A 111 0.85 -4.72 -8.82
N VAL A 112 0.33 -3.55 -8.51
CA VAL A 112 -0.46 -3.27 -7.30
C VAL A 112 -1.70 -2.46 -7.69
N VAL A 113 -2.82 -2.76 -7.06
CA VAL A 113 -4.04 -1.94 -7.14
C VAL A 113 -4.37 -1.45 -5.74
N ALA A 114 -4.60 -0.15 -5.60
CA ALA A 114 -4.98 0.50 -4.34
C ALA A 114 -6.37 1.13 -4.48
N LEU A 115 -7.07 1.27 -3.36
CA LEU A 115 -8.38 1.91 -3.31
C LEU A 115 -8.32 3.35 -3.84
N ASP A 116 -7.21 4.07 -3.62
CA ASP A 116 -7.02 5.44 -4.09
C ASP A 116 -7.08 5.55 -5.63
N ALA A 117 -6.51 4.57 -6.36
CA ALA A 117 -6.61 4.52 -7.82
C ALA A 117 -8.08 4.32 -8.29
N LEU A 118 -8.89 3.63 -7.49
CA LEU A 118 -10.33 3.48 -7.77
C LEU A 118 -11.11 4.74 -7.42
N ILE A 119 -10.67 5.53 -6.44
CA ILE A 119 -11.27 6.83 -6.12
C ILE A 119 -11.06 7.80 -7.28
N GLU A 120 -9.87 7.86 -7.88
CA GLU A 120 -9.62 8.69 -9.06
C GLU A 120 -10.57 8.38 -10.22
N LEU A 121 -10.91 7.10 -10.43
CA LEU A 121 -11.93 6.70 -11.41
C LEU A 121 -13.31 7.27 -11.07
N LEU A 122 -13.70 7.20 -9.79
CA LEU A 122 -14.99 7.70 -9.32
C LEU A 122 -15.03 9.23 -9.27
N SER A 123 -13.89 9.91 -9.14
CA SER A 123 -13.79 11.36 -9.18
C SER A 123 -14.26 11.93 -10.53
N GLY A 124 -14.14 11.17 -11.62
CA GLY A 124 -14.75 11.54 -12.91
C GLY A 124 -16.29 11.54 -12.91
N LEU A 125 -16.91 10.90 -11.91
CA LEU A 125 -18.36 10.91 -11.67
C LEU A 125 -18.79 12.00 -10.68
N VAL A 126 -17.84 12.63 -9.99
CA VAL A 126 -18.08 13.75 -9.08
C VAL A 126 -17.96 15.04 -9.89
N PRO A 127 -19.03 15.84 -10.03
CA PRO A 127 -18.94 17.14 -10.68
C PRO A 127 -17.85 18.00 -10.02
N SER A 128 -17.03 18.70 -10.80
CA SER A 128 -15.99 19.60 -10.27
C SER A 128 -16.54 20.68 -9.32
N GLU A 129 -17.85 20.95 -9.39
CA GLU A 129 -18.60 21.87 -8.53
C GLU A 129 -18.98 21.29 -7.15
N SER A 130 -18.65 20.02 -6.86
CA SER A 130 -18.97 19.35 -5.59
C SER A 130 -17.91 19.54 -4.49
N THR A 131 -16.89 20.36 -4.72
CA THR A 131 -16.10 20.91 -3.62
C THR A 131 -16.90 22.06 -3.03
N GLY A 132 -17.85 21.73 -2.15
CA GLY A 132 -18.44 22.72 -1.26
C GLY A 132 -17.34 23.49 -0.51
N PRO A 133 -17.66 24.65 0.11
CA PRO A 133 -16.67 25.39 0.89
C PRO A 133 -15.97 24.43 1.86
N GLU A 134 -14.65 24.63 2.10
CA GLU A 134 -13.92 23.84 3.08
C GLU A 134 -14.80 23.69 4.34
N PRO A 135 -15.08 22.46 4.80
CA PRO A 135 -15.96 22.29 5.94
C PRO A 135 -15.40 23.10 7.10
N GLU A 136 -16.22 23.93 7.76
CA GLU A 136 -15.79 24.77 8.88
C GLU A 136 -15.07 23.96 9.99
N TYR A 137 -15.33 22.65 10.07
CA TYR A 137 -14.69 21.72 10.99
C TYR A 137 -13.22 21.38 10.66
N VAL A 138 -12.70 21.74 9.48
CA VAL A 138 -11.28 21.60 9.13
C VAL A 138 -10.51 22.82 9.68
N HIS A 139 -10.50 22.97 11.00
CA HIS A 139 -9.52 23.86 11.62
C HIS A 139 -8.15 23.19 11.53
N ARG A 140 -7.21 23.79 10.78
CA ARG A 140 -5.79 23.43 10.89
C ARG A 140 -5.39 23.65 12.35
N VAL A 141 -5.19 22.56 13.09
CA VAL A 141 -4.47 22.60 14.36
C VAL A 141 -2.99 22.76 14.03
N ARG A 142 -2.60 23.94 13.54
CA ARG A 142 -1.21 24.38 13.64
C ARG A 142 -1.02 24.80 15.09
N GLY A 143 -0.16 24.06 15.80
CA GLY A 143 0.35 24.49 17.10
C GLY A 143 1.27 25.69 16.90
N ASP A 144 0.68 26.86 16.71
CA ASP A 144 1.36 28.13 16.90
C ASP A 144 1.25 28.47 18.39
N ASP A 145 2.07 27.81 19.22
CA ASP A 145 2.30 28.19 20.62
C ASP A 145 3.68 27.67 21.05
N VAL A 146 4.75 28.26 20.52
CA VAL A 146 6.00 28.50 21.27
C VAL A 146 6.71 29.71 20.66
N THR A 147 6.54 30.88 21.26
CA THR A 147 7.64 31.85 21.46
C THR A 147 7.35 32.64 22.73
N ASP A 148 8.39 32.74 23.55
CA ASP A 148 8.52 33.37 24.89
C ASP A 148 7.70 34.64 25.17
#